data_AF-A0A2W5A2A1-F1
#
_entry.id   AF-A0A2W5A2A1-F1
#
_cell.length_a   1.000
_cell.length_b   1.000
_cell.length_c   1.000
_cell.angle_alpha   90.00
_cell.angle_beta   90.00
_cell.angle_gamma   90.00
#
_symmetry.space_group_name_H-M   'P 1'
#
loop_
_entity.id
_entity.type
_entity.pdbx_description
1 polymer ?
#
loop_
_entity_poly.entity_id
_entity_poly.type
_entity_poly.pdbx_seq_one_letter_code
_entity_poly.pdbx_strand_id
1 'polypeptide(L)'
;MIKETMKINIKRNNEMNKIKKNVDAYTDHPVITAPQIDKLSGVVDLKDATYCGLVFSNILDCLDDHEPGIVKTPVAGKYALSVKIMFPSAEGFYPSNGAHLLLQISSPKMSKPQVRFEYNPSHLTEKVEERLEDVFIMLFGMGFYQFLHHARFTKVDVCRNIHGTDIEDYLFRAKWSKVAQCFFGADGKLETVSFSKSGNNQMLVYDKARQMHGPNVQHSTTRVEARCRINLTISGLAVLKNPLSRLEIYSVECKHPPYGKAHWQGFQDSCRMRGITNALKKQPPTERKVLRKILQDQPVQWWGMSDDDWEWLWTDALDSAGLLQIPDTAPPLTIAFHVGMAA
;
A
#
# COMPACT_ATOMS: atom_id res chain seq x y z
N MET A 1 1.38 -27.17 -14.73
CA MET A 1 1.02 -25.75 -14.57
C MET A 1 1.65 -25.10 -13.34
N ILE A 2 1.29 -25.44 -12.10
CA ILE A 2 1.84 -24.78 -10.88
C ILE A 2 3.38 -24.77 -10.84
N LYS A 3 4.03 -25.91 -11.11
CA LYS A 3 5.51 -26.02 -11.13
C LYS A 3 6.21 -25.19 -12.23
N GLU A 4 5.49 -24.81 -13.27
CA GLU A 4 6.03 -24.07 -14.42
C GLU A 4 5.96 -22.56 -14.18
N THR A 5 4.85 -22.09 -13.61
CA THR A 5 4.69 -20.74 -13.05
C THR A 5 5.71 -20.48 -11.93
N MET A 6 6.00 -21.47 -11.08
CA MET A 6 7.01 -21.38 -10.01
C MET A 6 8.43 -21.13 -10.52
N LYS A 7 8.84 -21.78 -11.61
CA LYS A 7 10.18 -21.58 -12.19
C LYS A 7 10.34 -20.17 -12.76
N ILE A 8 9.27 -19.58 -13.28
CA ILE A 8 9.27 -18.22 -13.81
C ILE A 8 9.45 -17.20 -12.68
N ASN A 9 8.73 -17.36 -11.56
CA ASN A 9 8.81 -16.42 -10.42
C ASN A 9 10.17 -16.45 -9.69
N ILE A 10 10.77 -17.63 -9.50
CA ILE A 10 12.10 -17.74 -8.89
C ILE A 10 13.19 -17.09 -9.77
N LYS A 11 13.09 -17.27 -11.10
CA LYS A 11 14.02 -16.65 -12.04
C LYS A 11 13.88 -15.12 -12.02
N ARG A 12 12.65 -14.59 -11.96
CA ARG A 12 12.35 -13.16 -11.89
C ARG A 12 12.89 -12.50 -10.60
N ASN A 13 12.74 -13.17 -9.45
CA ASN A 13 13.31 -12.70 -8.18
C ASN A 13 14.84 -12.67 -8.15
N ASN A 14 15.49 -13.68 -8.73
CA ASN A 14 16.95 -13.72 -8.84
C ASN A 14 17.50 -12.65 -9.80
N GLU A 15 16.80 -12.37 -10.90
CA GLU A 15 17.15 -11.25 -11.79
C GLU A 15 16.95 -9.88 -11.12
N MET A 16 15.87 -9.68 -10.36
CA MET A 16 15.69 -8.45 -9.57
C MET A 16 16.80 -8.23 -8.53
N ASN A 17 17.24 -9.29 -7.85
CA ASN A 17 18.36 -9.19 -6.90
C ASN A 17 19.70 -8.90 -7.59
N LYS A 18 19.88 -9.37 -8.83
CA LYS A 18 21.06 -9.08 -9.65
C LYS A 18 21.04 -7.63 -10.18
N ILE A 19 19.87 -7.11 -10.53
CA ILE A 19 19.66 -5.69 -10.87
C ILE A 19 19.99 -4.81 -9.68
N LYS A 20 19.54 -5.15 -8.46
CA LYS A 20 19.88 -4.39 -7.23
C LYS A 20 21.39 -4.21 -7.03
N LYS A 21 22.20 -5.25 -7.24
CA LYS A 21 23.67 -5.17 -7.10
C LYS A 21 24.37 -4.32 -8.18
N ASN A 22 23.76 -4.14 -9.34
CA ASN A 22 24.33 -3.34 -10.44
C ASN A 22 23.88 -1.88 -10.41
N VAL A 23 22.77 -1.57 -9.75
CA VAL A 23 22.24 -0.19 -9.60
C VAL A 23 23.17 0.68 -8.73
N ASP A 24 23.86 0.08 -7.77
CA ASP A 24 24.81 0.81 -6.90
C ASP A 24 26.06 1.34 -7.64
N ALA A 25 26.32 0.87 -8.86
CA ALA A 25 27.52 1.23 -9.63
C ALA A 25 27.27 2.27 -10.73
N TYR A 26 26.02 2.50 -11.15
CA TYR A 26 25.67 3.38 -12.26
C TYR A 26 24.24 3.86 -12.12
N THR A 27 24.04 5.14 -11.78
CA THR A 27 23.25 6.10 -12.57
C THR A 27 23.15 7.44 -11.86
N ASP A 28 23.46 8.54 -12.55
CA ASP A 28 23.08 9.93 -12.18
C ASP A 28 21.54 10.16 -12.20
N HIS A 29 20.77 9.07 -12.24
CA HIS A 29 19.33 9.08 -12.45
C HIS A 29 18.64 8.21 -11.39
N PRO A 30 17.51 8.69 -10.86
CA PRO A 30 16.76 7.93 -9.88
C PRO A 30 16.13 6.69 -10.49
N VAL A 31 16.15 5.58 -9.75
CA VAL A 31 15.50 4.33 -10.15
C VAL A 31 14.13 4.25 -9.51
N ILE A 32 13.09 4.13 -10.32
CA ILE A 32 11.71 4.10 -9.84
C ILE A 32 11.17 2.68 -9.94
N THR A 33 10.55 2.19 -8.86
CA THR A 33 9.93 0.87 -8.89
C THR A 33 8.64 0.86 -9.71
N ALA A 34 8.23 -0.33 -10.13
CA ALA A 34 6.85 -0.58 -10.52
C ALA A 34 5.89 -0.21 -9.36
N PRO A 35 4.61 0.06 -9.64
CA PRO A 35 3.57 0.16 -8.63
C PRO A 35 3.51 -1.08 -7.74
N GLN A 36 3.29 -0.89 -6.46
CA GLN A 36 3.14 -1.95 -5.47
C GLN A 36 1.89 -1.71 -4.64
N ILE A 37 1.28 -2.80 -4.16
CA ILE A 37 0.17 -2.75 -3.20
C ILE A 37 0.77 -2.83 -1.80
N ASP A 38 0.78 -1.73 -1.07
CA ASP A 38 1.30 -1.65 0.30
C ASP A 38 0.23 -2.02 1.33
N LYS A 39 -1.05 -1.90 0.95
CA LYS A 39 -2.17 -2.30 1.81
C LYS A 39 -3.42 -2.56 0.99
N LEU A 40 -4.17 -3.58 1.40
CA LEU A 40 -5.48 -3.88 0.87
C LEU A 40 -6.45 -4.08 2.04
N SER A 41 -7.68 -3.58 1.91
CA SER A 41 -8.74 -3.86 2.86
C SER A 41 -10.05 -4.08 2.15
N GLY A 42 -10.80 -5.08 2.60
CA GLY A 42 -12.10 -5.40 2.04
C GLY A 42 -13.10 -5.81 3.11
N VAL A 43 -14.34 -5.94 2.67
CA VAL A 43 -15.42 -6.52 3.46
C VAL A 43 -16.10 -7.61 2.66
N VAL A 44 -16.49 -8.68 3.35
CA VAL A 44 -17.34 -9.75 2.83
C VAL A 44 -18.61 -9.74 3.65
N ASP A 45 -19.75 -9.60 2.98
CA ASP A 45 -21.06 -9.65 3.64
C ASP A 45 -21.45 -11.11 3.86
N LEU A 46 -21.59 -11.50 5.13
CA LEU A 46 -22.06 -12.84 5.51
C LEU A 46 -23.58 -12.80 5.52
N LYS A 47 -24.19 -13.13 4.38
CA LYS A 47 -25.65 -12.99 4.15
C LYS A 47 -26.50 -13.84 5.11
N ASP A 48 -25.92 -14.89 5.68
CA ASP A 48 -26.56 -15.79 6.64
C ASP A 48 -25.98 -15.58 8.05
N ALA A 49 -26.85 -15.25 9.00
CA ALA A 49 -26.49 -15.08 10.41
C ALA A 49 -26.02 -16.40 11.06
N THR A 50 -26.55 -17.55 10.60
CA THR A 50 -26.11 -18.87 11.05
C THR A 50 -24.67 -19.11 10.63
N TYR A 51 -24.34 -18.84 9.36
CA TYR A 51 -22.98 -18.92 8.85
C TYR A 51 -22.04 -17.94 9.57
N CYS A 52 -22.48 -16.71 9.84
CA CYS A 52 -21.71 -15.78 10.67
C CYS A 52 -21.46 -16.32 12.08
N GLY A 53 -22.45 -16.97 12.70
CA GLY A 53 -22.31 -17.63 14.00
C GLY A 53 -21.27 -18.75 13.96
N LEU A 54 -21.26 -19.56 12.91
CA LEU A 54 -20.27 -20.62 12.72
C LEU A 54 -18.86 -20.05 12.55
N VAL A 55 -18.64 -19.11 11.63
CA VAL A 55 -17.33 -18.46 11.45
C VAL A 55 -16.87 -17.81 12.76
N PHE A 56 -17.78 -17.17 13.48
CA PHE A 56 -17.48 -16.56 14.78
C PHE A 56 -17.02 -17.61 15.80
N SER A 57 -17.69 -18.77 15.87
CA SER A 57 -17.30 -19.90 16.71
C SER A 57 -15.93 -20.44 16.31
N ASN A 58 -15.70 -20.72 15.02
CA ASN A 58 -14.42 -21.26 14.55
C ASN A 58 -13.25 -20.34 14.93
N ILE A 59 -13.41 -19.01 14.86
CA ILE A 59 -12.36 -18.08 15.30
C ILE A 59 -12.12 -18.17 16.82
N LEU A 60 -13.17 -18.36 17.63
CA LEU A 60 -13.01 -18.56 19.07
C LEU A 60 -12.31 -19.88 19.36
N ASP A 61 -12.70 -20.96 18.68
CA ASP A 61 -12.08 -22.28 18.84
C ASP A 61 -10.59 -22.21 18.53
N CYS A 62 -10.18 -21.54 17.44
CA CYS A 62 -8.76 -21.30 17.16
C CYS A 62 -8.02 -20.52 18.25
N LEU A 63 -8.69 -19.58 18.92
CA LEU A 63 -8.07 -18.80 20.00
C LEU A 63 -7.93 -19.62 21.28
N ASP A 64 -8.94 -20.44 21.58
CA ASP A 64 -8.99 -21.30 22.77
C ASP A 64 -8.01 -22.48 22.64
N ASP A 65 -7.87 -23.04 21.45
CA ASP A 65 -6.89 -24.10 21.12
C ASP A 65 -5.46 -23.56 20.92
N HIS A 66 -5.26 -22.25 21.06
CA HIS A 66 -3.98 -21.57 20.86
C HIS A 66 -3.35 -21.84 19.48
N GLU A 67 -4.16 -21.82 18.43
CA GLU A 67 -3.72 -22.04 17.05
C GLU A 67 -2.54 -21.12 16.71
N PRO A 68 -1.36 -21.67 16.33
CA PRO A 68 -0.14 -20.88 16.17
C PRO A 68 -0.29 -19.72 15.18
N GLY A 69 0.08 -18.52 15.64
CA GLY A 69 0.05 -17.31 14.82
C GLY A 69 -1.33 -16.66 14.71
N ILE A 70 -2.38 -17.16 15.37
CA ILE A 70 -3.67 -16.46 15.49
C ILE A 70 -3.72 -15.77 16.86
N VAL A 71 -3.83 -14.44 16.87
CA VAL A 71 -3.78 -13.64 18.10
C VAL A 71 -4.96 -12.68 18.18
N LYS A 72 -5.67 -12.70 19.32
CA LYS A 72 -6.73 -11.73 19.60
C LYS A 72 -6.15 -10.31 19.71
N THR A 73 -6.80 -9.35 19.10
CA THR A 73 -6.41 -7.93 19.13
C THR A 73 -7.59 -7.07 19.61
N PRO A 74 -7.35 -5.85 20.14
CA PRO A 74 -8.43 -4.95 20.49
C PRO A 74 -9.40 -4.73 19.33
N VAL A 75 -10.68 -4.79 19.66
CA VAL A 75 -11.77 -4.59 18.70
C VAL A 75 -11.95 -3.08 18.47
N ALA A 76 -12.19 -2.68 17.23
CA ALA A 76 -12.44 -1.29 16.86
C ALA A 76 -13.80 -1.16 16.14
N GLY A 77 -14.55 -0.10 16.43
CA GLY A 77 -15.81 0.19 15.73
C GLY A 77 -16.92 -0.82 16.03
N LYS A 78 -17.58 -1.32 14.97
CA LYS A 78 -18.80 -2.16 15.07
C LYS A 78 -18.54 -3.68 15.13
N TYR A 79 -17.29 -4.10 15.18
CA TYR A 79 -16.96 -5.54 15.20
C TYR A 79 -17.15 -6.10 16.61
N ALA A 80 -17.36 -7.42 16.70
CA ALA A 80 -17.49 -8.13 17.97
C ALA A 80 -16.21 -8.90 18.32
N LEU A 81 -15.44 -9.30 17.31
CA LEU A 81 -14.18 -10.00 17.47
C LEU A 81 -13.17 -9.51 16.43
N SER A 82 -11.89 -9.48 16.82
CA SER A 82 -10.78 -9.04 15.99
C SER A 82 -9.57 -9.91 16.29
N VAL A 83 -8.96 -10.48 15.24
CA VAL A 83 -7.77 -11.32 15.32
C VAL A 83 -6.73 -10.90 14.30
N LYS A 84 -5.46 -11.15 14.60
CA LYS A 84 -4.35 -11.10 13.64
C LYS A 84 -3.95 -12.52 13.31
N ILE A 85 -3.81 -12.80 12.02
CA ILE A 85 -3.19 -14.02 11.50
C ILE A 85 -1.77 -13.63 11.07
N MET A 86 -0.80 -14.01 11.88
CA MET A 86 0.61 -13.67 11.69
C MET A 86 1.20 -14.47 10.54
N PHE A 87 2.03 -13.82 9.73
CA PHE A 87 2.70 -14.47 8.61
C PHE A 87 3.94 -15.22 9.12
N PRO A 88 4.14 -16.49 8.74
CA PRO A 88 5.32 -17.23 9.14
C PRO A 88 6.58 -16.59 8.53
N SER A 89 7.67 -16.59 9.30
CA SER A 89 9.01 -16.28 8.81
C SER A 89 9.51 -17.39 7.88
N ALA A 90 10.65 -17.16 7.22
CA ALA A 90 11.29 -18.19 6.40
C ALA A 90 11.58 -19.49 7.18
N GLU A 91 11.84 -19.36 8.48
CA GLU A 91 12.12 -20.44 9.43
C GLU A 91 10.86 -21.07 10.03
N GLY A 92 9.67 -20.54 9.72
CA GLY A 92 8.38 -21.05 10.21
C GLY A 92 7.92 -20.46 11.55
N PHE A 93 8.60 -19.44 12.08
CA PHE A 93 8.19 -18.76 13.32
C PHE A 93 7.20 -17.62 13.06
N TYR A 94 6.37 -17.30 14.05
CA TYR A 94 5.39 -16.20 13.97
C TYR A 94 5.85 -15.00 14.81
N PRO A 95 6.58 -14.03 14.23
CA PRO A 95 7.03 -12.86 14.99
C PRO A 95 5.85 -11.99 15.41
N SER A 96 5.78 -11.61 16.69
CA SER A 96 4.67 -10.82 17.26
C SER A 96 4.46 -9.45 16.60
N ASN A 97 5.53 -8.88 16.04
CA ASN A 97 5.50 -7.61 15.30
C ASN A 97 5.67 -7.82 13.78
N GLY A 98 5.39 -9.03 13.29
CA GLY A 98 5.49 -9.39 11.88
C GLY A 98 4.39 -8.81 11.00
N ALA A 99 4.56 -9.05 9.70
CA ALA A 99 3.48 -8.95 8.74
C ALA A 99 2.33 -9.88 9.14
N HIS A 100 1.10 -9.44 8.89
CA HIS A 100 -0.10 -10.16 9.31
C HIS A 100 -1.30 -9.77 8.45
N LEU A 101 -2.32 -10.62 8.50
CA LEU A 101 -3.68 -10.29 8.09
C LEU A 101 -4.50 -9.96 9.34
N LEU A 102 -5.11 -8.78 9.37
CA LEU A 102 -6.12 -8.42 10.38
C LEU A 102 -7.48 -8.88 9.89
N LEU A 103 -8.18 -9.66 10.70
CA LEU A 103 -9.55 -10.12 10.47
C LEU A 103 -10.47 -9.59 11.58
N GLN A 104 -11.61 -9.01 11.21
CA GLN A 104 -12.59 -8.48 12.15
C GLN A 104 -13.98 -8.94 11.75
N ILE A 105 -14.72 -9.54 12.67
CA ILE A 105 -16.05 -10.09 12.42
C ILE A 105 -17.10 -9.35 13.24
N SER A 106 -18.22 -9.01 12.62
CA SER A 106 -19.37 -8.41 13.30
C SER A 106 -20.05 -9.41 14.24
N SER A 107 -20.89 -8.93 15.15
CA SER A 107 -21.77 -9.84 15.89
C SER A 107 -22.74 -10.55 14.93
N PRO A 108 -23.02 -11.85 15.11
CA PRO A 108 -24.07 -12.56 14.37
C PRO A 108 -25.47 -11.93 14.55
N LYS A 109 -25.66 -11.14 15.62
CA LYS A 109 -26.90 -10.42 15.92
C LYS A 109 -27.09 -9.14 15.08
N MET A 110 -26.11 -8.76 14.26
CA MET A 110 -26.23 -7.58 13.39
C MET A 110 -27.16 -7.88 12.20
N SER A 111 -27.90 -6.87 11.76
CA SER A 111 -28.77 -6.97 10.57
C SER A 111 -28.01 -7.23 9.26
N LYS A 112 -26.72 -6.89 9.22
CA LYS A 112 -25.80 -7.15 8.11
C LYS A 112 -24.50 -7.68 8.67
N PRO A 113 -24.42 -8.99 8.96
CA PRO A 113 -23.19 -9.61 9.40
C PRO A 113 -22.13 -9.50 8.29
N GLN A 114 -20.91 -9.17 8.67
CA GLN A 114 -19.80 -8.95 7.74
C GLN A 114 -18.47 -9.27 8.40
N VAL A 115 -17.52 -9.63 7.55
CA VAL A 115 -16.11 -9.78 7.91
C VAL A 115 -15.32 -8.71 7.19
N ARG A 116 -14.46 -8.02 7.92
CA ARG A 116 -13.47 -7.11 7.37
C ARG A 116 -12.10 -7.76 7.45
N PHE A 117 -11.34 -7.62 6.38
CA PHE A 117 -9.94 -8.00 6.36
C PHE A 117 -9.05 -6.83 5.97
N GLU A 118 -7.80 -6.88 6.39
CA GLU A 118 -6.75 -5.93 6.04
C GLU A 118 -5.39 -6.63 6.05
N TYR A 119 -4.61 -6.50 4.96
CA TYR A 119 -3.27 -7.07 4.87
C TYR A 119 -2.42 -6.29 3.86
N ASN A 120 -1.11 -6.56 3.82
CA ASN A 120 -0.19 -6.03 2.81
C ASN A 120 0.21 -7.17 1.86
N PRO A 121 -0.23 -7.16 0.59
CA PRO A 121 0.10 -8.22 -0.36
C PRO A 121 1.60 -8.38 -0.65
N SER A 122 2.42 -7.34 -0.46
CA SER A 122 3.88 -7.44 -0.67
C SER A 122 4.60 -8.36 0.32
N HIS A 123 3.90 -8.84 1.36
CA HIS A 123 4.40 -9.82 2.31
C HIS A 123 3.87 -11.25 2.05
N LEU A 124 3.09 -11.47 0.99
CA LEU A 124 2.69 -12.80 0.58
C LEU A 124 3.90 -13.52 -0.03
N THR A 125 4.24 -14.65 0.58
CA THR A 125 5.18 -15.63 0.05
C THR A 125 4.42 -16.94 -0.07
N GLU A 126 4.94 -17.91 -0.81
CA GLU A 126 4.30 -19.23 -0.96
C GLU A 126 3.89 -19.85 0.39
N LYS A 127 4.77 -19.84 1.39
CA LYS A 127 4.45 -20.33 2.75
C LYS A 127 3.33 -19.55 3.45
N VAL A 128 3.24 -18.24 3.18
CA VAL A 128 2.19 -17.39 3.74
C VAL A 128 0.86 -17.67 3.03
N GLU A 129 0.89 -17.87 1.71
CA GLU A 129 -0.29 -18.21 0.92
C GLU A 129 -0.85 -19.57 1.33
N GLU A 130 -0.02 -20.61 1.47
CA GLU A 130 -0.41 -21.93 2.01
C GLU A 130 -1.07 -21.80 3.38
N ARG A 131 -0.45 -21.04 4.30
CA ARG A 131 -1.01 -20.82 5.63
C ARG A 131 -2.36 -20.11 5.59
N LEU A 132 -2.51 -19.10 4.74
CA LEU A 132 -3.77 -18.38 4.59
C LEU A 132 -4.82 -19.30 3.96
N GLU A 133 -4.47 -20.16 3.03
CA GLU A 133 -5.38 -21.15 2.45
C GLU A 133 -5.94 -22.07 3.53
N ASP A 134 -5.08 -22.69 4.35
CA ASP A 134 -5.49 -23.59 5.44
C ASP A 134 -6.38 -22.88 6.47
N VAL A 135 -5.98 -21.68 6.91
CA VAL A 135 -6.74 -20.90 7.89
C VAL A 135 -8.10 -20.49 7.32
N PHE A 136 -8.17 -20.09 6.06
CA PHE A 136 -9.45 -19.70 5.47
C PHE A 136 -10.37 -20.90 5.23
N ILE A 137 -9.83 -22.07 4.86
CA ILE A 137 -10.61 -23.30 4.77
C ILE A 137 -11.18 -23.68 6.14
N MET A 138 -10.37 -23.59 7.20
CA MET A 138 -10.83 -23.85 8.56
C MET A 138 -11.91 -22.86 9.03
N LEU A 139 -11.71 -21.56 8.80
CA LEU A 139 -12.61 -20.52 9.30
C LEU A 139 -13.89 -20.36 8.46
N PHE A 140 -13.80 -20.54 7.15
CA PHE A 140 -14.85 -20.21 6.18
C PHE A 140 -15.28 -21.37 5.29
N GLY A 141 -14.61 -22.53 5.35
CA GLY A 141 -14.86 -23.64 4.43
C GLY A 141 -14.47 -23.35 2.98
N MET A 142 -13.62 -22.34 2.73
CA MET A 142 -13.15 -21.97 1.39
C MET A 142 -11.75 -21.39 1.43
N GLY A 143 -11.04 -21.48 0.30
CA GLY A 143 -9.69 -20.95 0.16
C GLY A 143 -9.58 -19.44 0.31
N PHE A 144 -8.38 -18.94 0.58
CA PHE A 144 -8.12 -17.51 0.78
C PHE A 144 -8.49 -16.69 -0.45
N TYR A 145 -8.02 -17.10 -1.64
CA TYR A 145 -8.34 -16.38 -2.87
C TYR A 145 -9.82 -16.49 -3.24
N GLN A 146 -10.46 -17.64 -2.99
CA GLN A 146 -11.91 -17.80 -3.17
C GLN A 146 -12.70 -16.84 -2.27
N PHE A 147 -12.28 -16.67 -1.02
CA PHE A 147 -12.85 -15.70 -0.10
C PHE A 147 -12.72 -14.26 -0.64
N LEU A 148 -11.55 -13.90 -1.21
CA LEU A 148 -11.34 -12.57 -1.78
C LEU A 148 -12.26 -12.27 -2.98
N HIS A 149 -12.70 -13.27 -3.75
CA HIS A 149 -13.67 -13.09 -4.83
C HIS A 149 -15.04 -12.62 -4.35
N HIS A 150 -15.40 -12.95 -3.10
CA HIS A 150 -16.62 -12.46 -2.45
C HIS A 150 -16.45 -11.08 -1.82
N ALA A 151 -15.23 -10.52 -1.84
CA ALA A 151 -14.92 -9.27 -1.19
C ALA A 151 -15.26 -8.05 -2.02
N ARG A 152 -15.71 -7.02 -1.31
CA ARG A 152 -15.74 -5.64 -1.75
C ARG A 152 -14.56 -4.90 -1.14
N PHE A 153 -13.58 -4.53 -1.95
CA PHE A 153 -12.44 -3.75 -1.51
C PHE A 153 -12.87 -2.34 -1.20
N THR A 154 -12.53 -1.93 0.03
CA THR A 154 -12.89 -0.63 0.61
C THR A 154 -11.70 0.31 0.70
N LYS A 155 -10.49 -0.24 0.61
CA LYS A 155 -9.24 0.53 0.66
C LYS A 155 -8.14 -0.19 -0.12
N VAL A 156 -7.35 0.58 -0.87
CA VAL A 156 -6.09 0.15 -1.47
C VAL A 156 -5.04 1.26 -1.25
N ASP A 157 -3.86 0.89 -0.75
CA ASP A 157 -2.70 1.78 -0.69
C ASP A 157 -1.73 1.35 -1.79
N VAL A 158 -1.54 2.22 -2.79
CA VAL A 158 -0.63 2.01 -3.92
C VAL A 158 0.62 2.82 -3.67
N CYS A 159 1.81 2.23 -3.84
CA CYS A 159 3.06 2.96 -3.69
C CYS A 159 4.05 2.73 -4.83
N ARG A 160 4.99 3.68 -4.97
CA ARG A 160 6.21 3.56 -5.78
C ARG A 160 7.38 4.10 -4.97
N ASN A 161 8.54 3.46 -5.10
CA ASN A 161 9.78 3.93 -4.49
C ASN A 161 10.64 4.61 -5.56
N ILE A 162 11.35 5.65 -5.16
CA ILE A 162 12.33 6.38 -5.94
C ILE A 162 13.66 6.20 -5.18
N HIS A 163 14.51 5.33 -5.71
CA HIS A 163 15.79 4.98 -5.10
C HIS A 163 16.87 6.00 -5.46
N GLY A 164 17.78 6.23 -4.52
CA GLY A 164 18.90 7.16 -4.69
C GLY A 164 18.49 8.63 -4.56
N THR A 165 17.34 8.92 -3.97
CA THR A 165 16.84 10.30 -3.81
C THR A 165 16.34 10.58 -2.41
N ASP A 166 16.71 11.73 -1.89
CA ASP A 166 16.12 12.33 -0.69
C ASP A 166 14.78 13.01 -1.05
N ILE A 167 13.86 13.05 -0.09
CA ILE A 167 12.61 13.78 -0.26
C ILE A 167 12.87 15.29 -0.46
N GLU A 168 13.97 15.81 0.09
CA GLU A 168 14.35 17.21 -0.04
C GLU A 168 14.89 17.60 -1.42
N ASP A 169 15.22 16.62 -2.28
CA ASP A 169 15.67 16.84 -3.67
C ASP A 169 14.52 17.34 -4.57
N TYR A 170 13.28 17.25 -4.09
CA TYR A 170 12.10 17.57 -4.87
C TYR A 170 11.10 18.46 -4.13
N LEU A 171 10.27 19.14 -4.92
CA LEU A 171 9.05 19.79 -4.45
C LEU A 171 7.84 19.03 -4.97
N PHE A 172 6.87 18.83 -4.10
CA PHE A 172 5.69 18.02 -4.39
C PHE A 172 4.41 18.86 -4.41
N ARG A 173 3.50 18.52 -5.33
CA ARG A 173 2.17 19.12 -5.38
C ARG A 173 1.13 18.11 -5.85
N ALA A 174 0.14 17.85 -5.00
CA ALA A 174 -1.08 17.18 -5.42
C ALA A 174 -2.02 18.18 -6.12
N LYS A 175 -2.35 17.95 -7.40
CA LYS A 175 -3.23 18.84 -8.20
C LYS A 175 -4.58 19.15 -7.53
N TRP A 176 -5.07 18.27 -6.67
CA TRP A 176 -6.38 18.36 -6.02
C TRP A 176 -6.34 18.89 -4.59
N SER A 177 -5.16 18.93 -3.97
CA SER A 177 -5.02 19.43 -2.62
C SER A 177 -4.49 20.85 -2.62
N LYS A 178 -5.16 21.73 -1.88
CA LYS A 178 -4.66 23.09 -1.60
C LYS A 178 -3.73 23.13 -0.39
N VAL A 179 -3.67 22.04 0.38
CA VAL A 179 -2.94 21.95 1.65
C VAL A 179 -1.98 20.78 1.60
N ALA A 180 -0.75 21.03 2.00
CA ALA A 180 0.24 20.02 2.33
C ALA A 180 0.53 20.15 3.84
N GLN A 181 0.66 19.01 4.52
CA GLN A 181 1.17 18.93 5.88
C GLN A 181 2.55 18.30 5.82
N CYS A 182 3.54 18.99 6.36
CA CYS A 182 4.93 18.55 6.32
C CYS A 182 5.38 18.21 7.74
N PHE A 183 6.02 17.06 7.88
CA PHE A 183 6.52 16.54 9.14
C PHE A 183 8.04 16.52 9.06
N PHE A 184 8.68 17.04 10.09
CA PHE A 184 10.13 17.17 10.17
C PHE A 184 10.64 16.34 11.35
N GLY A 185 11.79 15.71 11.14
CA GLY A 185 12.49 14.96 12.18
C GLY A 185 13.10 15.89 13.23
N ALA A 186 13.61 15.30 14.31
CA ALA A 186 14.30 16.04 15.37
C ALA A 186 15.58 16.76 14.87
N ASP A 187 16.16 16.29 13.78
CA ASP A 187 17.29 16.89 13.07
C ASP A 187 16.89 18.02 12.10
N GLY A 188 15.59 18.34 12.02
CA GLY A 188 15.06 19.39 11.16
C GLY A 188 14.90 18.98 9.69
N LYS A 189 15.22 17.73 9.33
CA LYS A 189 15.01 17.22 7.97
C LYS A 189 13.55 16.91 7.69
N LEU A 190 13.11 17.15 6.46
CA LEU A 190 11.78 16.77 6.01
C LEU A 190 11.66 15.23 6.00
N GLU A 191 10.70 14.67 6.72
CA GLU A 191 10.47 13.23 6.77
C GLU A 191 9.24 12.80 5.96
N THR A 192 8.18 13.61 5.97
CA THR A 192 6.92 13.26 5.30
C THR A 192 6.18 14.50 4.83
N VAL A 193 5.64 14.45 3.61
CA VAL A 193 4.67 15.38 3.07
C VAL A 193 3.34 14.64 2.86
N SER A 194 2.28 15.14 3.49
CA SER A 194 0.91 14.60 3.37
C SER A 194 0.00 15.58 2.64
N PHE A 195 -0.70 15.09 1.62
CA PHE A 195 -1.76 15.81 0.93
C PHE A 195 -3.12 15.21 1.31
N SER A 196 -4.01 16.05 1.83
CA SER A 196 -5.28 15.67 2.48
C SER A 196 -5.12 15.11 3.90
N LYS A 197 -6.24 15.06 4.62
CA LYS A 197 -6.33 14.48 5.98
C LYS A 197 -6.35 12.95 5.91
N SER A 198 -5.81 12.32 6.95
CA SER A 198 -5.94 10.88 7.20
C SER A 198 -7.42 10.46 7.20
N GLY A 199 -7.69 9.25 6.69
CA GLY A 199 -9.03 8.66 6.60
C GLY A 199 -9.73 8.85 5.24
N ASN A 200 -9.34 9.88 4.49
CA ASN A 200 -9.80 10.16 3.12
C ASN A 200 -8.80 9.63 2.07
N ASN A 201 -9.07 9.93 0.79
CA ASN A 201 -8.07 9.80 -0.26
C ASN A 201 -6.88 10.72 0.06
N GLN A 202 -5.75 10.11 0.39
CA GLN A 202 -4.54 10.77 0.88
C GLN A 202 -3.36 10.40 0.00
N MET A 203 -2.48 11.37 -0.26
CA MET A 203 -1.19 11.11 -0.88
C MET A 203 -0.10 11.40 0.15
N LEU A 204 0.83 10.48 0.32
CA LEU A 204 2.00 10.64 1.16
C LEU A 204 3.25 10.58 0.30
N VAL A 205 4.22 11.41 0.65
CA VAL A 205 5.60 11.30 0.18
C VAL A 205 6.48 11.29 1.40
N TYR A 206 7.35 10.30 1.56
CA TYR A 206 8.16 10.17 2.77
C TYR A 206 9.49 9.47 2.51
N ASP A 207 10.44 9.68 3.42
CA ASP A 207 11.70 8.93 3.44
C ASP A 207 11.44 7.51 3.95
N LYS A 208 11.36 6.56 3.01
CA LYS A 208 11.12 5.16 3.32
C LYS A 208 12.33 4.49 3.94
N ALA A 209 13.53 4.89 3.54
CA ALA A 209 14.76 4.33 4.06
C ALA A 209 14.85 4.63 5.56
N ARG A 210 14.64 5.89 5.94
CA ARG A 210 14.60 6.33 7.35
C ARG A 210 13.47 5.71 8.14
N GLN A 211 12.28 5.55 7.54
CA GLN A 211 11.18 4.84 8.21
C GLN A 211 11.55 3.39 8.57
N MET A 212 12.29 2.69 7.70
CA MET A 212 12.62 1.28 7.91
C MET A 212 13.85 1.06 8.81
N HIS A 213 14.82 1.98 8.76
CA HIS A 213 16.15 1.76 9.36
C HIS A 213 16.57 2.84 10.37
N GLY A 214 15.71 3.83 10.64
CA GLY A 214 16.03 4.97 11.50
C GLY A 214 16.92 6.01 10.80
N PRO A 215 17.52 6.96 11.52
CA PRO A 215 18.18 8.12 10.92
C PRO A 215 19.52 7.83 10.22
N ASN A 216 20.15 6.68 10.46
CA ASN A 216 21.53 6.39 10.04
C ASN A 216 21.63 5.61 8.71
N VAL A 217 20.77 5.90 7.74
CA VAL A 217 20.71 5.11 6.48
C VAL A 217 21.70 5.66 5.45
N GLN A 218 22.44 4.75 4.82
CA GLN A 218 23.41 5.12 3.78
C GLN A 218 22.75 5.39 2.42
N HIS A 219 21.60 4.76 2.15
CA HIS A 219 20.88 4.88 0.88
C HIS A 219 19.54 5.58 1.09
N SER A 220 19.32 6.67 0.37
CA SER A 220 18.05 7.40 0.38
C SER A 220 17.02 6.68 -0.50
N THR A 221 15.77 6.60 -0.02
CA THR A 221 14.65 6.13 -0.82
C THR A 221 13.41 6.93 -0.46
N THR A 222 12.93 7.69 -1.44
CA THR A 222 11.67 8.42 -1.31
C THR A 222 10.53 7.52 -1.77
N ARG A 223 9.51 7.33 -0.92
CA ARG A 223 8.29 6.61 -1.31
C ARG A 223 7.15 7.59 -1.53
N VAL A 224 6.44 7.38 -2.62
CA VAL A 224 5.14 8.01 -2.89
C VAL A 224 4.05 6.96 -2.69
N GLU A 225 3.06 7.27 -1.86
CA GLU A 225 1.98 6.35 -1.48
C GLU A 225 0.62 7.04 -1.62
N ALA A 226 -0.24 6.51 -2.49
CA ALA A 226 -1.62 6.90 -2.63
C ALA A 226 -2.51 5.97 -1.81
N ARG A 227 -3.17 6.53 -0.79
CA ARG A 227 -4.17 5.84 0.01
C ARG A 227 -5.54 6.11 -0.55
N CYS A 228 -6.17 5.10 -1.14
CA CYS A 228 -7.42 5.24 -1.85
C CYS A 228 -8.55 4.52 -1.12
N ARG A 229 -9.61 5.27 -0.80
CA ARG A 229 -10.92 4.71 -0.44
C ARG A 229 -11.63 4.34 -1.73
N ILE A 230 -11.94 3.06 -1.85
CA ILE A 230 -12.55 2.48 -3.05
C ILE A 230 -13.79 1.69 -2.66
N ASN A 231 -14.54 1.27 -3.67
CA ASN A 231 -15.68 0.41 -3.49
C ASN A 231 -15.78 -0.55 -4.69
N LEU A 232 -14.80 -1.44 -4.80
CA LEU A 232 -14.55 -2.22 -6.01
C LEU A 232 -14.52 -3.72 -5.69
N THR A 233 -14.94 -4.54 -6.64
CA THR A 233 -14.64 -5.98 -6.68
C THR A 233 -13.20 -6.20 -7.12
N ILE A 234 -12.72 -7.46 -7.14
CA ILE A 234 -11.44 -7.81 -7.77
C ILE A 234 -11.36 -7.30 -9.22
N SER A 235 -12.40 -7.55 -10.03
CA SER A 235 -12.46 -7.05 -11.41
C SER A 235 -12.41 -5.53 -11.50
N GLY A 236 -13.05 -4.83 -10.55
CA GLY A 236 -12.97 -3.38 -10.45
C GLY A 236 -11.58 -2.86 -10.07
N LEU A 237 -10.82 -3.62 -9.27
CA LEU A 237 -9.43 -3.29 -8.96
C LEU A 237 -8.54 -3.33 -10.21
N ALA A 238 -8.76 -4.28 -11.13
CA ALA A 238 -7.95 -4.41 -12.35
C ALA A 238 -7.97 -3.14 -13.22
N VAL A 239 -9.11 -2.43 -13.25
CA VAL A 239 -9.29 -1.19 -14.02
C VAL A 239 -9.15 0.08 -13.17
N LEU A 240 -8.47 -0.01 -12.02
CA LEU A 240 -8.23 1.14 -11.15
C LEU A 240 -7.38 2.18 -11.91
N LYS A 241 -7.89 3.40 -12.06
CA LYS A 241 -7.11 4.51 -12.64
C LYS A 241 -5.93 4.88 -11.76
N ASN A 242 -4.81 5.26 -12.39
CA ASN A 242 -3.57 5.65 -11.72
C ASN A 242 -3.82 6.73 -10.63
N PRO A 243 -3.76 6.38 -9.34
CA PRO A 243 -4.00 7.34 -8.28
C PRO A 243 -2.82 8.31 -8.06
N LEU A 244 -1.64 7.98 -8.62
CA LEU A 244 -0.40 8.76 -8.53
C LEU A 244 -0.30 9.83 -9.63
N SER A 245 -1.07 9.70 -10.73
CA SER A 245 -1.06 10.61 -11.90
C SER A 245 -1.33 12.08 -11.58
N ARG A 246 -1.94 12.34 -10.44
CA ARG A 246 -2.32 13.68 -10.00
C ARG A 246 -1.23 14.36 -9.17
N LEU A 247 -0.16 13.64 -8.78
CA LEU A 247 0.99 14.19 -8.08
C LEU A 247 1.96 14.78 -9.11
N GLU A 248 2.38 16.02 -8.88
CA GLU A 248 3.43 16.69 -9.61
C GLU A 248 4.71 16.70 -8.75
N ILE A 249 5.83 16.33 -9.36
CA ILE A 249 7.16 16.37 -8.76
C ILE A 249 8.01 17.34 -9.56
N TYR A 250 8.67 18.25 -8.87
CA TYR A 250 9.55 19.27 -9.45
C TYR A 250 10.95 19.13 -8.85
N SER A 251 11.98 19.26 -9.68
CA SER A 251 13.34 19.35 -9.17
C SER A 251 13.52 20.66 -8.39
N VAL A 252 14.26 20.62 -7.29
CA VAL A 252 14.70 21.84 -6.60
C VAL A 252 15.77 22.58 -7.39
N GLU A 253 16.48 21.90 -8.29
CA GLU A 253 17.55 22.49 -9.09
C GLU A 253 17.01 23.50 -10.11
N CYS A 254 17.46 24.75 -10.00
CA CYS A 254 17.20 25.79 -10.99
C CYS A 254 18.54 26.39 -11.44
N LYS A 255 18.92 26.16 -12.71
CA LYS A 255 20.18 26.66 -13.27
C LYS A 255 20.28 28.19 -13.22
N HIS A 256 19.15 28.87 -13.44
CA HIS A 256 19.05 30.33 -13.49
C HIS A 256 17.89 30.80 -12.60
N PRO A 257 18.05 30.79 -11.26
CA PRO A 257 17.00 31.16 -10.35
C PRO A 257 16.64 32.63 -10.53
N PRO A 258 15.35 32.98 -10.68
CA PRO A 258 14.95 34.37 -10.77
C PRO A 258 15.24 35.02 -9.42
N TYR A 259 15.72 36.26 -9.45
CA TYR A 259 16.03 37.02 -8.23
C TYR A 259 17.20 36.44 -7.41
N GLY A 260 18.01 35.56 -8.02
CA GLY A 260 19.24 35.02 -7.42
C GLY A 260 19.05 33.79 -6.54
N LYS A 261 20.16 33.14 -6.21
CA LYS A 261 20.19 31.84 -5.52
C LYS A 261 19.56 31.88 -4.12
N ALA A 262 19.83 32.92 -3.34
CA ALA A 262 19.30 33.07 -1.98
C ALA A 262 17.77 33.19 -1.96
N HIS A 263 17.20 33.95 -2.90
CA HIS A 263 15.75 34.09 -3.03
C HIS A 263 15.09 32.77 -3.41
N TRP A 264 15.69 32.03 -4.35
CA TRP A 264 15.20 30.70 -4.73
C TRP A 264 15.25 29.70 -3.58
N GLN A 265 16.34 29.68 -2.81
CA GLN A 265 16.43 28.85 -1.60
C GLN A 265 15.30 29.20 -0.61
N GLY A 266 15.09 30.49 -0.32
CA GLY A 266 14.00 30.92 0.55
C GLY A 266 12.61 30.52 0.03
N PHE A 267 12.42 30.51 -1.29
CA PHE A 267 11.20 29.98 -1.91
C PHE A 267 11.06 28.47 -1.74
N GLN A 268 12.12 27.69 -1.97
CA GLN A 268 12.14 26.23 -1.75
C GLN A 268 11.81 25.89 -0.30
N ASP A 269 12.45 26.54 0.66
CA ASP A 269 12.22 26.31 2.09
C ASP A 269 10.76 26.66 2.45
N SER A 270 10.24 27.75 1.89
CA SER A 270 8.82 28.07 2.02
C SER A 270 7.94 26.96 1.44
N CYS A 271 8.25 26.43 0.25
CA CYS A 271 7.54 25.31 -0.35
C CYS A 271 7.57 24.05 0.53
N ARG A 272 8.73 23.69 1.10
CA ARG A 272 8.88 22.56 2.01
C ARG A 272 8.05 22.72 3.28
N MET A 273 7.94 23.95 3.81
CA MET A 273 7.18 24.20 5.04
C MET A 273 5.66 24.22 4.86
N ARG A 274 5.16 24.76 3.74
CA ARG A 274 3.70 25.04 3.59
C ARG A 274 3.06 24.51 2.30
N GLY A 275 3.84 23.85 1.47
CA GLY A 275 3.47 23.40 0.12
C GLY A 275 3.56 24.50 -0.94
N ILE A 276 3.80 24.09 -2.19
CA ILE A 276 3.98 24.97 -3.36
C ILE A 276 2.84 26.00 -3.49
N THR A 277 1.59 25.54 -3.41
CA THR A 277 0.41 26.41 -3.59
C THR A 277 0.38 27.57 -2.60
N ASN A 278 0.70 27.32 -1.34
CA ASN A 278 0.66 28.36 -0.31
C ASN A 278 1.94 29.21 -0.30
N ALA A 279 3.10 28.63 -0.64
CA ALA A 279 4.33 29.39 -0.85
C ALA A 279 4.17 30.42 -1.98
N LEU A 280 3.62 30.01 -3.13
CA LEU A 280 3.33 30.91 -4.25
C LEU A 280 2.35 32.04 -3.87
N LYS A 281 1.36 31.77 -3.01
CA LYS A 281 0.40 32.79 -2.54
C LYS A 281 1.05 33.86 -1.66
N LYS A 282 2.19 33.58 -1.04
CA LYS A 282 2.94 34.57 -0.24
C LYS A 282 3.81 35.48 -1.08
N GLN A 283 4.03 35.14 -2.35
CA GLN A 283 4.80 35.95 -3.28
C GLN A 283 3.94 37.08 -3.90
N PRO A 284 4.54 38.23 -4.22
CA PRO A 284 3.94 39.28 -5.06
C PRO A 284 3.37 38.71 -6.37
N PRO A 285 2.32 39.31 -6.95
CA PRO A 285 1.66 38.77 -8.14
C PRO A 285 2.60 38.54 -9.34
N THR A 286 3.55 39.46 -9.57
CA THR A 286 4.55 39.38 -10.63
C THR A 286 5.51 38.21 -10.42
N GLU A 287 6.13 38.13 -9.24
CA GLU A 287 7.04 37.04 -8.85
C GLU A 287 6.34 35.68 -8.85
N ARG A 288 5.11 35.61 -8.35
CA ARG A 288 4.29 34.40 -8.37
C ARG A 288 4.13 33.83 -9.78
N LYS A 289 3.94 34.69 -10.79
CA LYS A 289 3.81 34.27 -12.18
C LYS A 289 5.12 33.68 -12.70
N VAL A 290 6.25 34.31 -12.37
CA VAL A 290 7.59 33.85 -12.75
C VAL A 290 7.94 32.51 -12.10
N LEU A 291 7.80 32.40 -10.77
CA LEU A 291 8.10 31.19 -10.01
C LEU A 291 7.19 30.03 -10.42
N ARG A 292 5.91 30.29 -10.71
CA ARG A 292 5.01 29.27 -11.24
C ARG A 292 5.47 28.76 -12.60
N LYS A 293 5.89 29.66 -13.50
CA LYS A 293 6.38 29.28 -14.82
C LYS A 293 7.62 28.38 -14.70
N ILE A 294 8.57 28.73 -13.83
CA ILE A 294 9.76 27.90 -13.60
C ILE A 294 9.39 26.49 -13.13
N LEU A 295 8.48 26.37 -12.17
CA LEU A 295 7.99 25.06 -11.73
C LEU A 295 7.35 24.29 -12.90
N GLN A 296 6.53 24.95 -13.72
CA GLN A 296 5.89 24.35 -14.89
C GLN A 296 6.86 23.94 -15.99
N ASP A 297 8.00 24.62 -16.10
CA ASP A 297 9.05 24.34 -17.09
C ASP A 297 10.03 23.25 -16.60
N GLN A 298 9.98 22.87 -15.33
CA GLN A 298 10.87 21.87 -14.70
C GLN A 298 10.13 20.68 -14.07
N PRO A 299 9.11 20.06 -14.71
CA PRO A 299 8.55 18.83 -14.20
C PRO A 299 9.56 17.70 -14.36
N VAL A 300 9.62 16.85 -13.35
CA VAL A 300 10.43 15.65 -13.37
C VAL A 300 9.84 14.66 -14.39
N GLN A 301 10.51 14.50 -15.53
CA GLN A 301 9.98 13.76 -16.68
C GLN A 301 9.75 12.28 -16.39
N TRP A 302 10.62 11.66 -15.60
CA TRP A 302 10.54 10.23 -15.27
C TRP A 302 9.34 9.86 -14.37
N TRP A 303 8.69 10.84 -13.75
CA TRP A 303 7.54 10.58 -12.87
C TRP A 303 6.24 10.34 -13.65
N GLY A 304 6.10 10.98 -14.80
CA GLY A 304 4.91 10.85 -15.65
C GLY A 304 4.78 9.44 -16.21
N MET A 305 3.85 8.66 -15.65
CA MET A 305 3.46 7.37 -16.21
C MET A 305 2.27 7.59 -17.14
N SER A 306 2.32 7.05 -18.36
CA SER A 306 1.17 7.03 -19.26
C SER A 306 0.05 6.15 -18.69
N ASP A 307 -1.18 6.33 -19.16
CA ASP A 307 -2.29 5.47 -18.73
C ASP A 307 -2.08 4.01 -19.17
N ASP A 308 -1.48 3.78 -20.34
CA ASP A 308 -1.15 2.45 -20.87
C ASP A 308 -0.07 1.74 -20.02
N ASP A 309 1.02 2.45 -19.68
CA ASP A 309 2.07 1.92 -18.80
C ASP A 309 1.51 1.56 -17.42
N TRP A 310 0.58 2.39 -16.92
CA TRP A 310 -0.08 2.13 -15.66
C TRP A 310 -0.94 0.87 -15.74
N GLU A 311 -1.78 0.72 -16.76
CA GLU A 311 -2.66 -0.45 -16.90
C GLU A 311 -1.84 -1.74 -16.92
N TRP A 312 -0.75 -1.76 -17.68
CA TRP A 312 0.14 -2.92 -17.77
C TRP A 312 0.83 -3.23 -16.44
N LEU A 313 1.51 -2.24 -15.84
CA LEU A 313 2.25 -2.40 -14.58
C LEU A 313 1.33 -2.72 -13.39
N TRP A 314 0.13 -2.15 -13.37
CA TRP A 314 -0.85 -2.39 -12.32
C TRP A 314 -1.43 -3.80 -12.41
N THR A 315 -1.68 -4.28 -13.62
CA THR A 315 -2.10 -5.68 -13.84
C THR A 315 -1.03 -6.66 -13.36
N ASP A 316 0.25 -6.42 -13.68
CA ASP A 316 1.38 -7.24 -13.19
C ASP A 316 1.49 -7.21 -11.65
N ALA A 317 1.23 -6.05 -11.02
CA ALA A 317 1.20 -5.92 -9.57
C ALA A 317 0.05 -6.71 -8.92
N LEU A 318 -1.13 -6.74 -9.54
CA LEU A 318 -2.27 -7.53 -9.07
C LEU A 318 -2.05 -9.05 -9.26
N ASP A 319 -1.49 -9.45 -10.40
CA ASP A 319 -1.14 -10.86 -10.68
C ASP A 319 -0.08 -11.37 -9.70
N SER A 320 0.97 -10.57 -9.46
CA SER A 320 2.01 -10.87 -8.47
C SER A 320 1.47 -10.97 -7.05
N ALA A 321 0.33 -10.34 -6.76
CA ALA A 321 -0.37 -10.45 -5.48
C ALA A 321 -1.37 -11.63 -5.43
N GLY A 322 -1.45 -12.43 -6.51
CA GLY A 322 -2.40 -13.54 -6.66
C GLY A 322 -3.85 -13.09 -6.88
N LEU A 323 -4.11 -11.80 -7.06
CA LEU A 323 -5.47 -11.25 -7.11
C LEU A 323 -6.18 -11.48 -8.45
N LEU A 324 -5.43 -11.79 -9.52
CA LEU A 324 -5.99 -12.10 -10.84
C LEU A 324 -6.15 -13.60 -11.09
N GLN A 325 -5.72 -14.44 -10.15
CA GLN A 325 -5.94 -15.89 -10.24
C GLN A 325 -7.42 -16.17 -9.97
N ILE A 326 -8.19 -16.39 -11.04
CA ILE A 326 -9.61 -16.76 -10.97
C ILE A 326 -9.67 -18.29 -10.84
N PRO A 327 -10.13 -18.85 -9.71
CA PRO A 327 -10.52 -20.25 -9.71
C PRO A 327 -11.75 -20.42 -10.63
N ASP A 328 -11.73 -21.46 -11.48
CA ASP A 328 -12.72 -21.68 -12.56
C ASP A 328 -14.20 -21.58 -12.11
N THR A 329 -14.48 -21.78 -10.82
CA THR A 329 -15.74 -21.39 -10.17
C THR A 329 -15.49 -21.14 -8.67
N ALA A 330 -15.70 -19.91 -8.17
CA ALA A 330 -15.77 -19.70 -6.73
C ALA A 330 -17.10 -20.25 -6.19
N PRO A 331 -17.09 -21.18 -5.21
CA PRO A 331 -18.33 -21.71 -4.65
C PRO A 331 -19.14 -20.59 -3.97
N PRO A 332 -20.48 -20.70 -3.93
CA PRO A 332 -21.31 -19.73 -3.23
C PRO A 332 -20.99 -19.71 -1.73
N LEU A 333 -21.10 -18.53 -1.12
CA LEU A 333 -20.80 -18.27 0.29
C LEU A 333 -21.89 -18.82 1.25
N THR A 334 -22.29 -20.07 1.04
CA THR A 334 -23.45 -20.71 1.70
C THR A 334 -23.20 -22.14 2.17
N ILE A 335 -22.02 -22.72 1.93
CA ILE A 335 -21.75 -24.12 2.29
C ILE A 335 -20.49 -24.18 3.16
N ALA A 336 -20.66 -24.07 4.47
CA ALA A 336 -19.70 -24.66 5.39
C ALA A 336 -20.19 -26.07 5.72
N PHE A 337 -19.41 -27.08 5.32
CA PHE A 337 -19.55 -28.39 5.92
C PHE A 337 -19.15 -28.27 7.39
N HIS A 338 -20.02 -28.74 8.29
CA HIS A 338 -19.66 -28.93 9.68
C HIS A 338 -18.64 -30.07 9.72
N VAL A 339 -17.35 -29.74 9.61
CA VAL A 339 -16.28 -30.70 9.91
C VAL A 339 -16.29 -30.83 11.42
N GLY A 340 -17.10 -31.76 11.93
CA GLY A 340 -16.95 -32.21 13.31
C GLY A 340 -15.52 -32.69 13.46
N MET A 341 -14.66 -31.89 14.08
CA MET A 341 -13.37 -32.35 14.57
C MET A 341 -13.67 -33.33 15.70
N ALA A 342 -13.87 -34.60 15.34
CA ALA A 342 -13.80 -35.70 16.27
C ALA A 342 -12.35 -35.76 16.75
N ALA A 343 -12.18 -35.56 18.05
CA ALA A 343 -10.91 -35.59 18.78
C ALA A 343 -10.19 -36.94 18.69
#